data_AF-A0A7X9E482-F1
#
_entry.id   AF-A0A7X9E482-F1
#
_cell.length_a   1.000
_cell.length_b   1.000
_cell.length_c   1.000
_cell.angle_alpha   90.00
_cell.angle_beta   90.00
_cell.angle_gamma   90.00
#
_symmetry.space_group_name_H-M   'P 1'
#
loop_
_entity.id
_entity.type
_entity.pdbx_description
1 polymer ?
#
loop_
_entity_poly.entity_id
_entity_poly.type
_entity_poly.pdbx_seq_one_letter_code
_entity_poly.pdbx_strand_id
1 'polypeptide(L)'
;MVQLYAAEERGLIGSRAWVAKNKDKLSKISLMLNNDSGTNPVVGMGVPKVILDYIKPAIEPIENLQLKYKFALQETGLIRRAGRGGTDSHSFTMEGVPAPWLRTLGPHQYGITWHTLLDTYDQTIPDAQEYSALIYALLAYQVANLDNLVPREGAFLPDGIYADLNTTKGRITLALDYENVPMTVANFVGLTEGKIKNNALKDGTPYYNGSIWHRVVPGHVIQAGMPNTGKETEGPGYEFPNEIYSKLSHNKAGMLGMANSGPHTNGSQFYITLGDRSYLDGNYTLFGWVAEGMDVVNKIVQGDTIKSVAITRIGEKANQFNVTDESFRKMVDEAKAKVKSEEAKRAKNEEAAIRKILPKAKTTKSGVKYEVIKEGAGDKPKTGSVLKVIYKGNALLKDFPFVSTQEDGKPTNYIDQPETFNYTVGTTKINSGLDEMLSDMKSAEKRKVIIPFALAYGNNGFYAKMVEGKKRFIIPPFTSLVYEIEVLEVK
;
A
#
# COMPACT_ATOMS: atom_id res chain seq x y z
N MET A 1 -31.98 -13.89 19.28
CA MET A 1 -31.50 -14.83 20.33
C MET A 1 -30.12 -14.39 20.79
N VAL A 2 -29.81 -14.43 22.09
CA VAL A 2 -28.43 -14.29 22.58
C VAL A 2 -27.92 -15.69 22.93
N GLN A 3 -26.73 -16.05 22.47
CA GLN A 3 -26.11 -17.31 22.84
C GLN A 3 -25.09 -17.05 23.94
N LEU A 4 -25.36 -17.54 25.14
CA LEU A 4 -24.34 -17.67 26.17
C LEU A 4 -23.57 -18.97 25.89
N TYR A 5 -22.25 -18.89 25.87
CA TYR A 5 -21.40 -20.07 25.79
C TYR A 5 -20.36 -20.00 26.90
N ALA A 6 -20.23 -21.10 27.62
CA ALA A 6 -19.23 -21.29 28.65
C ALA A 6 -18.69 -22.71 28.48
N ALA A 7 -17.45 -22.85 28.04
CA ALA A 7 -16.74 -24.12 28.08
C ALA A 7 -15.26 -23.87 28.41
N GLU A 8 -14.88 -24.10 29.65
CA GLU A 8 -13.49 -24.09 30.07
C GLU A 8 -12.77 -25.35 29.56
N GLU A 9 -11.47 -25.24 29.29
CA GLU A 9 -10.55 -26.30 28.83
C GLU A 9 -11.09 -27.23 27.72
N ARG A 10 -10.63 -27.03 26.47
CA ARG A 10 -11.16 -27.67 25.23
C ARG A 10 -12.48 -27.08 24.73
N GLY A 11 -12.92 -25.93 25.25
CA GLY A 11 -14.10 -25.24 24.75
C GLY A 11 -14.07 -24.93 23.25
N LEU A 12 -12.88 -24.79 22.65
CA LEU A 12 -12.77 -24.67 21.19
C LEU A 12 -13.25 -25.94 20.45
N ILE A 13 -13.04 -27.13 21.03
CA ILE A 13 -13.58 -28.39 20.47
C ILE A 13 -15.10 -28.41 20.64
N GLY A 14 -15.60 -28.04 21.83
CA GLY A 14 -17.03 -27.98 22.12
C GLY A 14 -17.78 -27.00 21.23
N SER A 15 -17.25 -25.79 21.08
CA SER A 15 -17.86 -24.72 20.28
C SER A 15 -17.84 -25.09 18.80
N ARG A 16 -16.74 -25.68 18.29
CA ARG A 16 -16.69 -26.24 16.93
C ARG A 16 -17.76 -27.30 16.70
N ALA A 17 -17.87 -28.26 17.62
CA ALA A 17 -18.86 -29.33 17.52
C ALA A 17 -20.30 -28.77 17.58
N TRP A 18 -20.55 -27.80 18.46
CA TRP A 18 -21.84 -27.15 18.60
C TRP A 18 -22.21 -26.37 17.33
N VAL A 19 -21.30 -25.54 16.82
CA VAL A 19 -21.50 -24.74 15.61
C VAL A 19 -21.75 -25.65 14.41
N ALA A 20 -20.95 -26.72 14.25
CA ALA A 20 -21.14 -27.70 13.19
C ALA A 20 -22.52 -28.37 13.23
N LYS A 21 -23.04 -28.67 14.43
CA LYS A 21 -24.34 -29.33 14.62
C LYS A 21 -25.54 -28.36 14.51
N ASN A 22 -25.34 -27.06 14.69
CA ASN A 22 -26.42 -26.06 14.83
C ASN A 22 -26.33 -24.94 13.79
N LYS A 23 -25.86 -25.23 12.56
CA LYS A 23 -25.71 -24.22 11.49
C LYS A 23 -27.00 -23.45 11.19
N ASP A 24 -28.14 -24.12 11.28
CA ASP A 24 -29.48 -23.57 11.08
C ASP A 24 -29.88 -22.50 12.14
N LYS A 25 -29.19 -22.48 13.29
CA LYS A 25 -29.45 -21.52 14.38
C LYS A 25 -28.55 -20.30 14.30
N LEU A 26 -27.41 -20.38 13.62
CA LEU A 26 -26.38 -19.34 13.65
C LEU A 26 -26.88 -17.98 13.15
N SER A 27 -27.73 -17.97 12.11
CA SER A 27 -28.32 -16.72 11.60
C SER A 27 -29.29 -16.05 12.57
N LYS A 28 -29.78 -16.77 13.59
CA LYS A 28 -30.73 -16.27 14.61
C LYS A 28 -30.04 -15.75 15.87
N ILE A 29 -28.73 -16.00 16.00
CA ILE A 29 -27.91 -15.51 17.10
C ILE A 29 -27.54 -14.05 16.82
N SER A 30 -28.00 -13.15 17.69
CA SER A 30 -27.67 -11.72 17.66
C SER A 30 -26.22 -11.51 18.07
N LEU A 31 -25.84 -12.12 19.20
CA LEU A 31 -24.53 -12.01 19.78
C LEU A 31 -24.20 -13.27 20.58
N MET A 32 -22.95 -13.70 20.52
CA MET A 32 -22.41 -14.77 21.36
C MET A 32 -21.54 -14.14 22.47
N LEU A 33 -21.97 -14.30 23.72
CA LEU A 33 -21.18 -13.88 24.88
C LEU A 33 -20.36 -15.07 25.34
N ASN A 34 -19.04 -14.92 25.26
CA ASN A 34 -18.11 -15.93 25.72
C ASN A 34 -17.77 -15.71 27.19
N ASN A 35 -18.06 -16.70 28.05
CA ASN A 35 -17.59 -16.69 29.43
C ASN A 35 -16.22 -17.37 29.53
N ASP A 36 -15.19 -16.61 29.18
CA ASP A 36 -13.78 -17.00 29.13
C ASP A 36 -12.92 -15.84 29.69
N SER A 37 -13.43 -15.21 30.74
CA SER A 37 -12.87 -14.00 31.36
C SER A 37 -11.89 -14.32 32.50
N GLY A 38 -11.77 -15.59 32.88
CA GLY A 38 -11.04 -16.01 34.08
C GLY A 38 -11.66 -15.50 35.38
N THR A 39 -10.82 -15.39 36.42
CA THR A 39 -11.29 -15.02 37.77
C THR A 39 -11.48 -13.52 38.00
N ASN A 40 -10.98 -12.68 37.08
CA ASN A 40 -11.13 -11.23 37.14
C ASN A 40 -12.57 -10.78 36.75
N PRO A 41 -13.06 -9.65 37.29
CA PRO A 41 -14.35 -9.08 36.93
C PRO A 41 -14.40 -8.60 35.48
N VAL A 42 -15.54 -8.77 34.81
CA VAL A 42 -15.82 -8.25 33.45
C VAL A 42 -16.21 -6.77 33.50
N VAL A 43 -15.31 -5.91 33.04
CA VAL A 43 -15.43 -4.43 33.14
C VAL A 43 -15.71 -3.74 31.80
N GLY A 44 -15.99 -4.50 30.75
CA GLY A 44 -16.36 -3.90 29.48
C GLY A 44 -16.52 -4.87 28.33
N MET A 45 -16.98 -4.33 27.21
CA MET A 45 -17.19 -5.07 25.97
C MET A 45 -16.69 -4.25 24.77
N GLY A 46 -15.80 -4.85 23.99
CA GLY A 46 -15.26 -4.28 22.77
C GLY A 46 -16.04 -4.74 21.54
N VAL A 47 -16.52 -3.80 20.73
CA VAL A 47 -17.29 -4.08 19.51
C VAL A 47 -16.92 -3.12 18.36
N PRO A 48 -17.03 -3.55 17.09
CA PRO A 48 -16.94 -2.66 15.93
C PRO A 48 -17.91 -1.48 16.01
N LYS A 49 -17.54 -0.34 15.43
CA LYS A 49 -18.36 0.88 15.45
C LYS A 49 -19.84 0.67 15.09
N VAL A 50 -20.12 -0.09 14.03
CA VAL A 50 -21.50 -0.36 13.59
C VAL A 50 -22.33 -1.09 14.66
N ILE A 51 -21.69 -1.99 15.42
CA ILE A 51 -22.32 -2.69 16.53
C ILE A 51 -22.42 -1.76 17.74
N LEU A 52 -21.34 -1.03 18.05
CA LEU A 52 -21.28 -0.06 19.15
C LEU A 52 -22.44 0.94 19.07
N ASP A 53 -22.58 1.61 17.93
CA ASP A 53 -23.60 2.64 17.71
C ASP A 53 -25.02 2.05 17.85
N TYR A 54 -25.22 0.80 17.44
CA TYR A 54 -26.50 0.10 17.53
C TYR A 54 -26.87 -0.33 18.95
N ILE A 55 -25.93 -0.92 19.70
CA ILE A 55 -26.22 -1.48 21.03
C ILE A 55 -26.13 -0.44 22.15
N LYS A 56 -25.44 0.68 21.93
CA LYS A 56 -25.16 1.67 22.99
C LYS A 56 -26.41 2.11 23.76
N PRO A 57 -27.56 2.45 23.14
CA PRO A 57 -28.76 2.83 23.90
C PRO A 57 -29.27 1.74 24.85
N ALA A 58 -29.11 0.47 24.49
CA ALA A 58 -29.53 -0.65 25.33
C ALA A 58 -28.54 -0.96 26.46
N ILE A 59 -27.26 -0.62 26.28
CA ILE A 59 -26.19 -0.93 27.24
C ILE A 59 -25.86 0.25 28.17
N GLU A 60 -26.11 1.49 27.75
CA GLU A 60 -25.88 2.70 28.55
C GLU A 60 -26.50 2.64 29.97
N PRO A 61 -27.70 2.05 30.19
CA PRO A 61 -28.21 1.83 31.54
C PRO A 61 -27.26 1.03 32.44
N ILE A 62 -26.55 0.03 31.89
CA ILE A 62 -25.57 -0.77 32.63
C ILE A 62 -24.35 0.08 32.98
N GLU A 63 -23.86 0.93 32.07
CA GLU A 63 -22.72 1.84 32.31
C GLU A 63 -23.03 2.86 33.43
N ASN A 64 -24.30 3.23 33.59
CA ASN A 64 -24.77 4.19 34.60
C ASN A 64 -25.08 3.55 35.96
N LEU A 65 -25.09 2.22 36.08
CA LEU A 65 -25.24 1.55 37.37
C LEU A 65 -24.03 1.85 38.26
N GLN A 66 -24.28 2.10 39.55
CA GLN A 66 -23.22 2.26 40.55
C GLN A 66 -22.64 0.89 40.96
N LEU A 67 -22.07 0.18 40.00
CA LEU A 67 -21.47 -1.12 40.21
C LEU A 67 -20.08 -0.99 40.87
N LYS A 68 -19.69 -2.01 41.64
CA LYS A 68 -18.36 -2.11 42.27
C LYS A 68 -17.23 -1.94 41.26
N TYR A 69 -17.39 -2.53 40.08
CA TYR A 69 -16.51 -2.32 38.93
C TYR A 69 -17.31 -1.64 37.83
N LYS A 70 -16.77 -0.56 37.26
CA LYS A 70 -17.45 0.16 36.18
C LYS A 70 -17.37 -0.64 34.89
N PHE A 71 -18.53 -0.90 34.29
CA PHE A 71 -18.63 -1.45 32.95
C PHE A 71 -18.57 -0.33 31.91
N ALA A 72 -17.86 -0.56 30.80
CA ALA A 72 -17.82 0.39 29.69
C ALA A 72 -17.77 -0.32 28.32
N LEU A 73 -18.49 0.24 27.35
CA LEU A 73 -18.34 -0.10 25.95
C LEU A 73 -17.08 0.54 25.35
N GLN A 74 -16.45 -0.15 24.41
CA GLN A 74 -15.30 0.34 23.68
C GLN A 74 -15.41 0.03 22.19
N GLU A 75 -15.13 1.03 21.35
CA GLU A 75 -14.99 0.82 19.91
C GLU A 75 -13.74 -0.02 19.61
N THR A 76 -13.88 -1.04 18.77
CA THR A 76 -12.78 -1.85 18.25
C THR A 76 -12.73 -1.80 16.72
N GLY A 77 -11.65 -2.36 16.15
CA GLY A 77 -11.64 -2.74 14.74
C GLY A 77 -12.68 -3.80 14.40
N LEU A 78 -12.77 -4.13 13.11
CA LEU A 78 -13.68 -5.12 12.56
C LEU A 78 -13.34 -6.54 13.04
N ILE A 79 -14.38 -7.36 13.18
CA ILE A 79 -14.27 -8.76 13.59
C ILE A 79 -13.62 -9.56 12.47
N ARG A 80 -12.67 -10.44 12.84
CA ARG A 80 -11.91 -11.24 11.89
C ARG A 80 -12.45 -12.65 11.83
N ARG A 81 -12.76 -13.14 10.63
CA ARG A 81 -13.12 -14.54 10.38
C ARG A 81 -11.87 -15.37 10.05
N ALA A 82 -10.89 -15.33 10.94
CA ALA A 82 -9.56 -15.84 10.65
C ALA A 82 -8.82 -16.31 11.90
N GLY A 83 -8.07 -17.42 11.77
CA GLY A 83 -7.15 -17.90 12.82
C GLY A 83 -7.09 -19.42 12.94
N ARG A 84 -5.90 -19.96 13.19
CA ARG A 84 -5.67 -21.32 13.70
C ARG A 84 -5.38 -21.22 15.20
N GLY A 85 -6.43 -21.30 16.02
CA GLY A 85 -6.35 -21.11 17.48
C GLY A 85 -7.16 -19.88 17.92
N GLY A 86 -7.79 -19.96 19.09
CA GLY A 86 -8.67 -18.92 19.62
C GLY A 86 -9.53 -19.43 20.78
N THR A 87 -10.18 -18.50 21.46
CA THR A 87 -11.22 -18.75 22.48
C THR A 87 -12.46 -19.38 21.84
N ASP A 88 -13.41 -19.84 22.66
CA ASP A 88 -14.63 -20.52 22.17
C ASP A 88 -15.47 -19.69 21.19
N SER A 89 -15.42 -18.36 21.32
CA SER A 89 -16.04 -17.42 20.39
C SER A 89 -15.55 -17.57 18.96
N HIS A 90 -14.33 -18.09 18.74
CA HIS A 90 -13.73 -18.21 17.42
C HIS A 90 -14.60 -18.99 16.45
N SER A 91 -15.13 -20.14 16.88
CA SER A 91 -16.02 -20.99 16.07
C SER A 91 -17.27 -20.26 15.57
N PHE A 92 -17.80 -19.33 16.38
CA PHE A 92 -18.97 -18.52 16.05
C PHE A 92 -18.62 -17.39 15.08
N THR A 93 -17.51 -16.68 15.34
CA THR A 93 -17.05 -15.59 14.45
C THR A 93 -16.75 -16.08 13.03
N MET A 94 -16.19 -17.29 12.89
CA MET A 94 -15.94 -17.92 11.57
C MET A 94 -17.21 -18.08 10.73
N GLU A 95 -18.37 -18.26 11.37
CA GLU A 95 -19.67 -18.39 10.71
C GLU A 95 -20.45 -17.05 10.72
N GLY A 96 -19.76 -15.93 11.00
CA GLY A 96 -20.32 -14.58 10.93
C GLY A 96 -21.24 -14.21 12.10
N VAL A 97 -21.17 -14.91 13.23
CA VAL A 97 -21.88 -14.53 14.46
C VAL A 97 -21.00 -13.56 15.26
N PRO A 98 -21.48 -12.34 15.58
CA PRO A 98 -20.73 -11.42 16.43
C PRO A 98 -20.45 -12.03 17.80
N ALA A 99 -19.17 -12.07 18.17
CA ALA A 99 -18.74 -12.55 19.48
C ALA A 99 -17.72 -11.57 20.05
N PRO A 100 -18.18 -10.52 20.74
CA PRO A 100 -17.30 -9.44 21.19
C PRO A 100 -16.33 -9.92 22.27
N TRP A 101 -15.20 -9.24 22.35
CA TRP A 101 -14.26 -9.45 23.43
C TRP A 101 -14.75 -8.76 24.69
N LEU A 102 -14.81 -9.50 25.79
CA LEU A 102 -15.14 -8.98 27.10
C LEU A 102 -13.85 -8.68 27.86
N ARG A 103 -13.71 -7.43 28.29
CA ARG A 103 -12.51 -6.94 28.96
C ARG A 103 -12.62 -7.23 30.45
N THR A 104 -11.52 -7.69 31.03
CA THR A 104 -11.41 -7.89 32.47
C THR A 104 -10.39 -6.94 33.11
N LEU A 105 -10.50 -6.78 34.42
CA LEU A 105 -9.57 -5.97 35.21
C LEU A 105 -9.24 -6.67 36.52
N GLY A 106 -7.96 -6.94 36.77
CA GLY A 106 -7.53 -7.48 38.06
C GLY A 106 -6.13 -8.06 38.01
N PRO A 107 -5.67 -8.65 39.13
CA PRO A 107 -4.28 -9.10 39.30
C PRO A 107 -3.99 -10.44 38.60
N HIS A 108 -5.02 -11.22 38.28
CA HIS A 108 -4.86 -12.55 37.69
C HIS A 108 -4.53 -12.46 36.20
N GLN A 109 -3.54 -13.25 35.77
CA GLN A 109 -3.07 -13.26 34.39
C GLN A 109 -3.67 -14.44 33.63
N TYR A 110 -4.32 -14.14 32.50
CA TYR A 110 -5.04 -15.12 31.68
C TYR A 110 -4.22 -16.36 31.27
N GLY A 111 -2.89 -16.29 31.16
CA GLY A 111 -2.07 -17.46 30.78
C GLY A 111 -1.42 -18.21 31.95
N ILE A 112 -1.68 -17.79 33.19
CA ILE A 112 -1.04 -18.35 34.40
C ILE A 112 -2.09 -18.90 35.35
N THR A 113 -3.15 -18.13 35.57
CA THR A 113 -4.16 -18.41 36.61
C THR A 113 -5.44 -19.02 36.05
N TRP A 114 -5.53 -19.10 34.72
CA TRP A 114 -6.67 -19.63 33.98
C TRP A 114 -6.15 -20.23 32.66
N HIS A 115 -6.85 -21.21 32.09
CA HIS A 115 -6.60 -21.75 30.75
C HIS A 115 -5.36 -22.67 30.62
N THR A 116 -4.89 -23.22 31.75
CA THR A 116 -3.90 -24.31 31.79
C THR A 116 -4.42 -25.44 32.68
N LEU A 117 -3.85 -26.65 32.57
CA LEU A 117 -4.12 -27.75 33.51
C LEU A 117 -3.73 -27.44 34.98
N LEU A 118 -3.30 -26.21 35.26
CA LEU A 118 -2.92 -25.67 36.57
C LEU A 118 -4.02 -24.78 37.17
N ASP A 119 -5.23 -24.78 36.61
CA ASP A 119 -6.34 -23.98 37.14
C ASP A 119 -6.71 -24.51 38.55
N THR A 120 -6.40 -23.71 39.58
CA THR A 120 -6.63 -24.07 40.97
C THR A 120 -7.74 -23.22 41.58
N TYR A 121 -8.65 -23.86 42.34
CA TYR A 121 -9.81 -23.19 42.95
C TYR A 121 -9.44 -22.04 43.91
N ASP A 122 -8.23 -22.00 44.44
CA ASP A 122 -7.71 -20.96 45.33
C ASP A 122 -7.42 -19.62 44.64
N GLN A 123 -7.38 -19.57 43.31
CA GLN A 123 -7.25 -18.33 42.52
C GLN A 123 -8.61 -17.68 42.20
N THR A 124 -9.72 -18.29 42.63
CA THR A 124 -11.07 -17.75 42.41
C THR A 124 -11.29 -16.48 43.23
N ILE A 125 -11.87 -15.44 42.62
CA ILE A 125 -12.36 -14.26 43.32
C ILE A 125 -13.90 -14.31 43.31
N PRO A 126 -14.58 -14.80 44.37
CA PRO A 126 -16.03 -14.99 44.39
C PRO A 126 -16.81 -13.71 44.01
N ASP A 127 -16.48 -12.58 44.63
CA ASP A 127 -17.08 -11.28 44.31
C ASP A 127 -17.00 -10.92 42.82
N ALA A 128 -15.89 -11.27 42.16
CA ALA A 128 -15.71 -10.99 40.74
C ALA A 128 -16.52 -11.94 39.87
N GLN A 129 -16.67 -13.20 40.28
CA GLN A 129 -17.51 -14.18 39.58
C GLN A 129 -18.99 -13.82 39.67
N GLU A 130 -19.47 -13.44 40.85
CA GLU A 130 -20.83 -12.93 41.04
C GLU A 130 -21.10 -11.68 40.21
N TYR A 131 -20.16 -10.73 40.24
CA TYR A 131 -20.25 -9.52 39.43
C TYR A 131 -20.24 -9.82 37.91
N SER A 132 -19.35 -10.69 37.43
CA SER A 132 -19.31 -11.08 36.03
C SER A 132 -20.61 -11.76 35.61
N ALA A 133 -21.16 -12.67 36.42
CA ALA A 133 -22.44 -13.32 36.16
C ALA A 133 -23.59 -12.30 36.04
N LEU A 134 -23.62 -11.28 36.90
CA LEU A 134 -24.56 -10.16 36.79
C LEU A 134 -24.39 -9.42 35.47
N ILE A 135 -23.15 -9.09 35.07
CA ILE A 135 -22.87 -8.42 33.79
C ILE A 135 -23.34 -9.28 32.61
N TYR A 136 -23.02 -10.58 32.57
CA TYR A 136 -23.49 -11.47 31.51
C TYR A 136 -25.02 -11.52 31.43
N ALA A 137 -25.71 -11.58 32.57
CA ALA A 137 -27.17 -11.58 32.64
C ALA A 137 -27.76 -10.26 32.11
N LEU A 138 -27.21 -9.12 32.52
CA LEU A 138 -27.66 -7.80 32.06
C LEU A 138 -27.41 -7.61 30.57
N LEU A 139 -26.22 -7.97 30.07
CA LEU A 139 -25.90 -7.91 28.64
C LEU A 139 -26.84 -8.82 27.83
N ALA A 140 -27.05 -10.06 28.28
CA ALA A 140 -27.95 -10.99 27.61
C ALA A 140 -29.38 -10.47 27.57
N TYR A 141 -29.87 -9.91 28.68
CA TYR A 141 -31.21 -9.33 28.76
C TYR A 141 -31.35 -8.13 27.82
N GLN A 142 -30.41 -7.17 27.86
CA GLN A 142 -30.50 -5.98 27.01
C GLN A 142 -30.42 -6.32 25.53
N VAL A 143 -29.48 -7.18 25.13
CA VAL A 143 -29.34 -7.59 23.72
C VAL A 143 -30.52 -8.44 23.25
N ALA A 144 -31.14 -9.23 24.13
CA ALA A 144 -32.33 -10.01 23.78
C ALA A 144 -33.59 -9.16 23.56
N ASN A 145 -33.64 -7.95 24.14
CA ASN A 145 -34.75 -7.00 23.97
C ASN A 145 -34.55 -6.01 22.81
N LEU A 146 -33.47 -6.13 22.03
CA LEU A 146 -33.31 -5.33 20.82
C LEU A 146 -34.35 -5.75 19.75
N ASP A 147 -34.89 -4.76 19.03
CA ASP A 147 -35.89 -4.99 17.98
C ASP A 147 -35.37 -5.86 16.83
N ASN A 148 -34.07 -5.72 16.52
CA ASN A 148 -33.39 -6.49 15.48
C ASN A 148 -32.09 -7.10 16.00
N LEU A 149 -31.61 -8.13 15.29
CA LEU A 149 -30.28 -8.69 15.52
C LEU A 149 -29.21 -7.61 15.36
N VAL A 150 -28.13 -7.72 16.14
CA VAL A 150 -26.95 -6.86 16.02
C VAL A 150 -26.43 -6.89 14.58
N PRO A 151 -26.10 -5.73 13.99
CA PRO A 151 -25.68 -5.64 12.60
C PRO A 151 -24.41 -6.45 12.35
N ARG A 152 -24.46 -7.29 11.30
CA ARG A 152 -23.30 -8.05 10.81
C ARG A 152 -22.60 -7.36 9.66
N GLU A 153 -23.37 -6.65 8.82
CA GLU A 153 -22.82 -5.86 7.73
C GLU A 153 -21.97 -4.73 8.29
N GLY A 154 -20.75 -4.58 7.75
CA GLY A 154 -19.78 -3.61 8.27
C GLY A 154 -19.17 -3.96 9.63
N ALA A 155 -19.50 -5.12 10.24
CA ALA A 155 -18.92 -5.56 11.50
C ALA A 155 -17.73 -6.52 11.33
N PHE A 156 -17.59 -7.14 10.16
CA PHE A 156 -16.54 -8.10 9.85
C PHE A 156 -15.60 -7.58 8.77
N LEU A 157 -14.32 -7.96 8.85
CA LEU A 157 -13.42 -7.82 7.71
C LEU A 157 -13.94 -8.66 6.54
N PRO A 158 -13.99 -8.08 5.32
CA PRO A 158 -14.27 -8.83 4.10
C PRO A 158 -13.28 -9.97 3.86
N ASP A 159 -13.65 -10.91 2.99
CA ASP A 159 -12.71 -11.92 2.50
C ASP A 159 -11.51 -11.26 1.81
N GLY A 160 -10.31 -11.81 2.03
CA GLY A 160 -9.08 -11.22 1.53
C GLY A 160 -7.84 -11.65 2.32
N ILE A 161 -6.69 -11.09 1.93
CA ILE A 161 -5.42 -11.25 2.64
C ILE A 161 -5.10 -9.93 3.34
N TYR A 162 -4.81 -10.01 4.62
CA TYR A 162 -4.47 -8.87 5.46
C TYR A 162 -3.09 -9.05 6.10
N ALA A 163 -2.39 -7.95 6.29
CA ALA A 163 -1.14 -7.89 7.04
C ALA A 163 -1.27 -6.94 8.24
N ASP A 164 -1.06 -7.46 9.45
CA ASP A 164 -1.02 -6.66 10.66
C ASP A 164 0.41 -6.28 11.01
N LEU A 165 0.73 -5.00 10.87
CA LEU A 165 1.99 -4.40 11.25
C LEU A 165 1.87 -3.93 12.69
N ASN A 166 2.47 -4.65 13.63
CA ASN A 166 2.57 -4.23 15.02
C ASN A 166 3.73 -3.26 15.16
N THR A 167 3.46 -1.96 15.29
CA THR A 167 4.49 -0.93 15.36
C THR A 167 4.71 -0.42 16.79
N THR A 168 5.70 0.45 16.97
CA THR A 168 5.89 1.24 18.21
C THR A 168 4.74 2.22 18.49
N LYS A 169 3.91 2.56 17.50
CA LYS A 169 2.79 3.51 17.63
C LYS A 169 1.40 2.84 17.69
N GLY A 170 1.35 1.52 17.57
CA GLY A 170 0.10 0.75 17.50
C GLY A 170 0.06 -0.17 16.29
N ARG A 171 -1.09 -0.80 16.06
CA ARG A 171 -1.30 -1.73 14.96
C ARG A 171 -1.79 -0.98 13.70
N ILE A 172 -1.23 -1.33 12.55
CA ILE A 172 -1.74 -0.95 11.23
C ILE A 172 -2.16 -2.24 10.52
N THR A 173 -3.37 -2.29 9.99
CA THR A 173 -3.85 -3.44 9.20
C THR A 173 -3.93 -3.04 7.74
N LEU A 174 -3.19 -3.75 6.90
CA LEU A 174 -3.18 -3.58 5.45
C LEU A 174 -4.05 -4.65 4.80
N ALA A 175 -4.95 -4.28 3.89
CA ALA A 175 -5.58 -5.20 2.95
C ALA A 175 -4.72 -5.32 1.70
N LEU A 176 -4.47 -6.54 1.23
CA LEU A 176 -3.58 -6.84 0.10
C LEU A 176 -4.39 -7.29 -1.12
N ASP A 177 -4.16 -6.68 -2.28
CA ASP A 177 -4.88 -6.96 -3.53
C ASP A 177 -4.27 -8.13 -4.30
N TYR A 178 -4.38 -9.32 -3.71
CA TYR A 178 -3.79 -10.54 -4.24
C TYR A 178 -4.43 -11.04 -5.54
N GLU A 179 -5.62 -10.56 -5.89
CA GLU A 179 -6.32 -10.93 -7.12
C GLU A 179 -5.79 -10.12 -8.32
N ASN A 180 -5.49 -8.83 -8.15
CA ASN A 180 -5.06 -7.97 -9.25
C ASN A 180 -3.55 -7.80 -9.37
N VAL A 181 -2.79 -7.94 -8.28
CA VAL A 181 -1.31 -7.85 -8.28
C VAL A 181 -0.68 -9.02 -7.51
N PRO A 182 -0.93 -10.27 -7.96
CA PRO A 182 -0.57 -11.48 -7.23
C PRO A 182 0.94 -11.64 -7.00
N MET A 183 1.80 -11.25 -7.94
CA MET A 183 3.26 -11.42 -7.77
C MET A 183 3.78 -10.53 -6.65
N THR A 184 3.30 -9.29 -6.57
CA THR A 184 3.70 -8.31 -5.57
C THR A 184 3.20 -8.71 -4.18
N VAL A 185 1.95 -9.16 -4.09
CA VAL A 185 1.41 -9.71 -2.84
C VAL A 185 2.13 -10.99 -2.44
N ALA A 186 2.47 -11.86 -3.39
CA ALA A 186 3.26 -13.06 -3.13
C ALA A 186 4.64 -12.71 -2.55
N ASN A 187 5.34 -11.73 -3.13
CA ASN A 187 6.60 -11.21 -2.59
C ASN A 187 6.44 -10.74 -1.13
N PHE A 188 5.47 -9.87 -0.86
CA PHE A 188 5.26 -9.30 0.47
C PHE A 188 4.89 -10.38 1.51
N VAL A 189 3.94 -11.26 1.18
CA VAL A 189 3.49 -12.35 2.05
C VAL A 189 4.62 -13.37 2.27
N GLY A 190 5.32 -13.77 1.21
CA GLY A 190 6.39 -14.75 1.28
C GLY A 190 7.60 -14.26 2.08
N LEU A 191 7.96 -12.97 1.96
CA LEU A 191 8.98 -12.35 2.82
C LEU A 191 8.51 -12.23 4.27
N THR A 192 7.26 -11.84 4.50
CA THR A 192 6.67 -11.78 5.85
C THR A 192 6.71 -13.13 6.56
N GLU A 193 6.36 -14.21 5.86
CA GLU A 193 6.30 -15.56 6.41
C GLU A 193 7.66 -16.30 6.38
N GLY A 194 8.73 -15.67 5.88
CA GLY A 194 10.05 -16.30 5.75
C GLY A 194 10.13 -17.40 4.70
N LYS A 195 9.19 -17.46 3.76
CA LYS A 195 9.07 -18.50 2.72
C LYS A 195 9.81 -18.20 1.42
N ILE A 196 10.22 -16.95 1.20
CA ILE A 196 11.01 -16.54 0.03
C ILE A 196 12.48 -16.36 0.45
N LYS A 197 13.38 -16.98 -0.31
CA LYS A 197 14.82 -16.88 -0.07
C LYS A 197 15.31 -15.47 -0.41
N ASN A 198 16.20 -14.95 0.41
CA ASN A 198 16.77 -13.62 0.26
C ASN A 198 18.23 -13.62 0.76
N ASN A 199 18.97 -12.57 0.41
CA ASN A 199 20.39 -12.44 0.80
C ASN A 199 20.59 -11.71 2.14
N ALA A 200 19.53 -11.20 2.76
CA ALA A 200 19.61 -10.36 3.95
C ALA A 200 19.54 -11.16 5.25
N LEU A 201 18.70 -12.20 5.29
CA LEU A 201 18.35 -12.97 6.47
C LEU A 201 18.40 -14.47 6.17
N LYS A 202 18.52 -15.29 7.22
CA LYS A 202 18.47 -16.75 7.09
C LYS A 202 17.09 -17.22 6.60
N ASP A 203 17.07 -18.28 5.79
CA ASP A 203 15.84 -18.95 5.35
C ASP A 203 14.89 -19.24 6.52
N GLY A 204 13.59 -19.03 6.34
CA GLY A 204 12.58 -19.19 7.39
C GLY A 204 12.45 -18.01 8.35
N THR A 205 13.31 -16.99 8.26
CA THR A 205 13.21 -15.79 9.12
C THR A 205 12.21 -14.78 8.53
N PRO A 206 11.20 -14.33 9.30
CA PRO A 206 10.30 -13.25 8.90
C PRO A 206 11.04 -11.96 8.56
N TYR A 207 10.94 -11.49 7.31
CA TYR A 207 11.80 -10.45 6.77
C TYR A 207 11.53 -9.05 7.38
N TYR A 208 10.26 -8.73 7.61
CA TYR A 208 9.86 -7.39 8.04
C TYR A 208 9.89 -7.16 9.55
N ASN A 209 10.14 -8.20 10.35
CA ASN A 209 10.22 -8.06 11.80
C ASN A 209 11.45 -7.22 12.18
N GLY A 210 11.24 -6.16 12.95
CA GLY A 210 12.26 -5.19 13.31
C GLY A 210 12.58 -4.15 12.23
N SER A 211 11.88 -4.16 11.09
CA SER A 211 12.07 -3.15 10.03
C SER A 211 11.76 -1.74 10.55
N ILE A 212 12.51 -0.75 10.07
CA ILE A 212 12.33 0.65 10.46
C ILE A 212 11.59 1.45 9.38
N TRP A 213 10.81 2.43 9.82
CA TRP A 213 10.31 3.52 8.97
C TRP A 213 11.45 4.50 8.70
N HIS A 214 12.30 4.17 7.72
CA HIS A 214 13.54 4.90 7.45
C HIS A 214 13.32 6.23 6.74
N ARG A 215 12.16 6.43 6.09
CA ARG A 215 11.82 7.68 5.40
C ARG A 215 10.37 8.05 5.67
N VAL A 216 10.17 9.25 6.23
CA VAL A 216 8.85 9.84 6.46
C VAL A 216 8.85 11.23 5.85
N VAL A 217 8.02 11.44 4.82
CA VAL A 217 7.88 12.74 4.15
C VAL A 217 6.45 13.24 4.39
N PRO A 218 6.26 14.25 5.26
CA PRO A 218 4.93 14.78 5.60
C PRO A 218 4.10 15.10 4.36
N GLY A 219 2.84 14.68 4.37
CA GLY A 219 1.91 14.83 3.25
C GLY A 219 2.21 13.93 2.04
N HIS A 220 3.38 13.31 1.94
CA HIS A 220 3.76 12.46 0.82
C HIS A 220 3.55 10.98 1.14
N VAL A 221 4.54 10.33 1.77
CA VAL A 221 4.53 8.91 2.10
C VAL A 221 5.33 8.62 3.37
N ILE A 222 5.00 7.53 4.06
CA ILE A 222 5.90 6.84 5.00
C ILE A 222 6.43 5.57 4.33
N GLN A 223 7.72 5.29 4.45
CA GLN A 223 8.40 4.21 3.73
C GLN A 223 9.21 3.31 4.68
N ALA A 224 9.10 2.00 4.46
CA ALA A 224 9.73 0.94 5.24
C ALA A 224 10.08 -0.26 4.32
N GLY A 225 10.33 -1.43 4.91
CA GLY A 225 10.58 -2.68 4.19
C GLY A 225 12.06 -3.02 3.97
N MET A 226 12.96 -2.35 4.71
CA MET A 226 14.36 -2.76 4.84
C MET A 226 14.56 -3.53 6.16
N PRO A 227 15.23 -4.69 6.14
CA PRO A 227 15.48 -5.47 7.35
C PRO A 227 16.57 -4.77 8.18
N ASN A 228 16.38 -4.70 9.49
CA ASN A 228 17.35 -4.10 10.39
C ASN A 228 18.42 -5.12 10.78
N THR A 229 19.45 -5.27 9.94
CA THR A 229 20.51 -6.29 10.11
C THR A 229 21.83 -5.71 10.64
N GLY A 230 21.92 -4.39 10.84
CA GLY A 230 23.19 -3.69 11.14
C GLY A 230 24.20 -3.67 10.00
N LYS A 231 23.85 -4.21 8.82
CA LYS A 231 24.62 -4.13 7.58
C LYS A 231 23.87 -3.24 6.58
N GLU A 232 24.60 -2.60 5.67
CA GLU A 232 24.00 -1.94 4.51
C GLU A 232 23.25 -2.99 3.66
N THR A 233 21.92 -3.05 3.83
CA THR A 233 21.04 -3.97 3.13
C THR A 233 19.92 -3.17 2.49
N GLU A 234 19.97 -3.00 1.17
CA GLU A 234 18.99 -2.19 0.44
C GLU A 234 17.70 -2.94 0.08
N GLY A 235 17.71 -4.28 0.13
CA GLY A 235 16.58 -5.11 -0.24
C GLY A 235 16.84 -6.61 -0.11
N PRO A 236 16.04 -7.47 -0.76
CA PRO A 236 16.09 -8.92 -0.55
C PRO A 236 17.10 -9.64 -1.47
N GLY A 237 17.87 -8.90 -2.28
CA GLY A 237 18.86 -9.44 -3.21
C GLY A 237 18.31 -9.85 -4.57
N TYR A 238 17.09 -9.45 -4.89
CA TYR A 238 16.47 -9.64 -6.19
C TYR A 238 15.53 -8.48 -6.51
N GLU A 239 15.20 -8.35 -7.79
CA GLU A 239 14.22 -7.38 -8.30
C GLU A 239 13.16 -8.09 -9.15
N PHE A 240 11.94 -7.54 -9.14
CA PHE A 240 10.84 -8.03 -9.96
C PHE A 240 10.03 -6.92 -10.65
N PRO A 241 9.39 -7.23 -11.80
CA PRO A 241 8.61 -6.27 -12.58
C PRO A 241 7.48 -5.57 -11.81
N ASN A 242 7.12 -4.36 -12.25
CA ASN A 242 5.89 -3.71 -11.81
C ASN A 242 4.64 -4.50 -12.23
N GLU A 243 3.61 -4.48 -11.40
CA GLU A 243 2.25 -4.93 -11.73
C GLU A 243 1.30 -3.74 -11.68
N ILE A 244 1.05 -3.11 -12.83
CA ILE A 244 0.20 -1.93 -12.90
C ILE A 244 -1.23 -2.35 -13.22
N TYR A 245 -2.13 -2.17 -12.25
CA TYR A 245 -3.57 -2.35 -12.45
C TYR A 245 -4.28 -0.99 -12.55
N SER A 246 -4.93 -0.72 -13.69
CA SER A 246 -5.47 0.60 -14.03
C SER A 246 -6.58 1.11 -13.11
N LYS A 247 -7.21 0.23 -12.32
CA LYS A 247 -8.23 0.61 -11.33
C LYS A 247 -7.66 0.95 -9.96
N LEU A 248 -6.37 0.71 -9.72
CA LEU A 248 -5.66 1.17 -8.53
C LEU A 248 -4.96 2.48 -8.85
N SER A 249 -5.18 3.48 -7.99
CA SER A 249 -4.58 4.80 -8.10
C SER A 249 -4.17 5.29 -6.73
N HIS A 250 -3.07 6.02 -6.65
CA HIS A 250 -2.59 6.67 -5.44
C HIS A 250 -3.44 7.90 -5.09
N ASN A 251 -4.75 7.88 -5.30
CA ASN A 251 -5.62 9.06 -5.26
C ASN A 251 -6.05 9.51 -3.85
N LYS A 252 -5.57 8.84 -2.79
CA LYS A 252 -5.91 9.14 -1.40
C LYS A 252 -4.84 8.66 -0.44
N ALA A 253 -4.93 9.11 0.81
CA ALA A 253 -4.11 8.56 1.89
C ALA A 253 -4.46 7.09 2.17
N GLY A 254 -3.48 6.34 2.66
CA GLY A 254 -3.64 4.93 3.03
C GLY A 254 -3.44 3.94 1.87
N MET A 255 -3.10 4.38 0.66
CA MET A 255 -2.70 3.47 -0.43
C MET A 255 -1.31 2.89 -0.17
N LEU A 256 -1.15 1.58 -0.39
CA LEU A 256 0.09 0.81 -0.16
C LEU A 256 0.79 0.50 -1.50
N GLY A 257 2.01 0.99 -1.67
CA GLY A 257 2.78 0.83 -2.91
C GLY A 257 4.20 0.31 -2.68
N MET A 258 4.79 -0.32 -3.69
CA MET A 258 6.19 -0.74 -3.69
C MET A 258 7.10 0.44 -4.00
N ALA A 259 8.14 0.66 -3.21
CA ALA A 259 9.24 1.54 -3.60
C ALA A 259 10.14 0.82 -4.61
N ASN A 260 10.69 1.57 -5.57
CA ASN A 260 11.60 1.06 -6.59
C ASN A 260 12.61 2.15 -6.99
N SER A 261 13.71 1.74 -7.64
CA SER A 261 14.79 2.60 -8.16
C SER A 261 14.61 2.92 -9.64
N GLY A 262 13.38 2.78 -10.14
CA GLY A 262 13.03 2.77 -11.55
C GLY A 262 12.00 1.67 -11.82
N PRO A 263 11.20 1.76 -12.90
CA PRO A 263 10.20 0.75 -13.17
C PRO A 263 10.82 -0.65 -13.27
N HIS A 264 10.06 -1.64 -12.80
CA HIS A 264 10.45 -3.05 -12.81
C HIS A 264 11.62 -3.42 -11.88
N THR A 265 11.96 -2.56 -10.92
CA THR A 265 13.00 -2.81 -9.90
C THR A 265 12.41 -2.97 -8.48
N ASN A 266 11.24 -3.60 -8.36
CA ASN A 266 10.63 -3.80 -7.04
C ASN A 266 11.44 -4.81 -6.22
N GLY A 267 11.61 -4.52 -4.93
CA GLY A 267 12.29 -5.39 -3.97
C GLY A 267 11.42 -5.68 -2.75
N SER A 268 11.85 -5.27 -1.57
CA SER A 268 11.10 -5.44 -0.31
C SER A 268 10.54 -4.12 0.23
N GLN A 269 11.06 -2.98 -0.24
CA GLN A 269 10.67 -1.68 0.27
C GLN A 269 9.26 -1.31 -0.19
N PHE A 270 8.46 -0.79 0.73
CA PHE A 270 7.09 -0.36 0.48
C PHE A 270 6.82 0.96 1.17
N TYR A 271 5.75 1.63 0.76
CA TYR A 271 5.29 2.87 1.37
C TYR A 271 3.78 2.91 1.53
N ILE A 272 3.34 3.74 2.48
CA ILE A 272 1.93 4.12 2.68
C ILE A 272 1.81 5.61 2.37
N THR A 273 0.85 5.95 1.51
CA THR A 273 0.56 7.34 1.13
C THR A 273 -0.09 8.12 2.26
N LEU A 274 0.28 9.40 2.41
CA LEU A 274 -0.30 10.34 3.37
C LEU A 274 -1.29 11.34 2.71
N GLY A 275 -1.60 11.14 1.44
CA GLY A 275 -2.50 11.98 0.63
C GLY A 275 -2.53 11.53 -0.82
N ASP A 276 -3.19 12.30 -1.71
CA ASP A 276 -3.18 12.02 -3.15
C ASP A 276 -1.76 12.13 -3.72
N ARG A 277 -1.28 11.01 -4.24
CA ARG A 277 -0.04 10.84 -4.98
C ARG A 277 -0.29 10.13 -6.32
N SER A 278 -1.43 10.38 -6.97
CA SER A 278 -1.81 9.83 -8.30
C SER A 278 -0.77 10.10 -9.40
N TYR A 279 0.17 11.00 -9.15
CA TYR A 279 1.33 11.24 -9.99
C TYR A 279 2.37 10.09 -9.93
N LEU A 280 2.26 9.15 -8.98
CA LEU A 280 3.04 7.91 -8.92
C LEU A 280 2.42 6.78 -9.76
N ASP A 281 1.18 6.94 -10.23
CA ASP A 281 0.48 5.92 -11.00
C ASP A 281 1.25 5.53 -12.27
N GLY A 282 1.25 4.23 -12.57
CA GLY A 282 1.95 3.66 -13.73
C GLY A 282 3.44 3.38 -13.51
N ASN A 283 4.06 4.00 -12.51
CA ASN A 283 5.50 3.84 -12.22
C ASN A 283 5.77 3.00 -10.96
N TYR A 284 4.80 2.94 -10.06
CA TYR A 284 4.90 2.20 -8.81
C TYR A 284 3.70 1.25 -8.68
N THR A 285 3.97 0.00 -8.29
CA THR A 285 2.92 -0.99 -8.06
C THR A 285 2.16 -0.66 -6.78
N LEU A 286 0.85 -0.43 -6.89
CA LEU A 286 -0.05 -0.48 -5.74
C LEU A 286 -0.46 -1.92 -5.49
N PHE A 287 -0.35 -2.37 -4.25
CA PHE A 287 -0.68 -3.74 -3.87
C PHE A 287 -1.57 -3.87 -2.65
N GLY A 288 -2.16 -2.77 -2.20
CA GLY A 288 -3.11 -2.79 -1.11
C GLY A 288 -3.48 -1.40 -0.61
N TRP A 289 -4.09 -1.38 0.57
CA TRP A 289 -4.44 -0.18 1.30
C TRP A 289 -4.53 -0.44 2.80
N VAL A 290 -4.52 0.62 3.60
CA VAL A 290 -4.80 0.59 5.04
C VAL A 290 -6.27 0.29 5.24
N ALA A 291 -6.58 -0.87 5.83
CA ALA A 291 -7.92 -1.25 6.26
C ALA A 291 -8.25 -0.69 7.65
N GLU A 292 -7.28 -0.68 8.56
CA GLU A 292 -7.41 -0.15 9.93
C GLU A 292 -6.11 0.53 10.38
N GLY A 293 -6.22 1.50 11.30
CA GLY A 293 -5.06 2.16 11.92
C GLY A 293 -4.48 3.32 11.12
N MET A 294 -5.31 4.06 10.37
CA MET A 294 -4.87 5.28 9.69
C MET A 294 -4.43 6.37 10.67
N ASP A 295 -5.02 6.41 11.88
CA ASP A 295 -4.56 7.29 12.96
C ASP A 295 -3.15 6.90 13.45
N VAL A 296 -2.82 5.61 13.44
CA VAL A 296 -1.49 5.09 13.75
C VAL A 296 -0.50 5.48 12.65
N VAL A 297 -0.88 5.30 11.38
CA VAL A 297 -0.08 5.75 10.22
C VAL A 297 0.31 7.23 10.36
N ASN A 298 -0.64 8.09 10.74
CA ASN A 298 -0.40 9.52 10.93
C ASN A 298 0.51 9.87 12.12
N LYS A 299 0.70 8.95 13.08
CA LYS A 299 1.57 9.11 14.25
C LYS A 299 3.00 8.59 14.02
N ILE A 300 3.24 7.85 12.93
CA ILE A 300 4.57 7.31 12.61
C ILE A 300 5.53 8.46 12.31
N VAL A 301 6.70 8.41 12.94
CA VAL A 301 7.84 9.28 12.66
C VAL A 301 9.04 8.46 12.19
N GLN A 302 10.00 9.11 11.56
CA GLN A 302 11.22 8.43 11.10
C GLN A 302 11.92 7.75 12.28
N GLY A 303 12.32 6.48 12.09
CA GLY A 303 12.96 5.66 13.11
C GLY A 303 12.01 4.79 13.94
N ASP A 304 10.69 4.99 13.84
CA ASP A 304 9.73 4.04 14.40
C ASP A 304 9.91 2.65 13.80
N THR A 305 9.56 1.61 14.56
CA THR A 305 9.85 0.23 14.22
C THR A 305 8.58 -0.60 14.03
N ILE A 306 8.57 -1.44 13.00
CA ILE A 306 7.63 -2.55 12.81
C ILE A 306 8.17 -3.72 13.64
N LYS A 307 7.59 -3.95 14.82
CA LYS A 307 8.02 -5.01 15.75
C LYS A 307 7.77 -6.40 15.16
N SER A 308 6.59 -6.59 14.58
CA SER A 308 6.23 -7.83 13.90
C SER A 308 5.19 -7.60 12.81
N VAL A 309 5.14 -8.53 11.85
CA VAL A 309 4.09 -8.58 10.84
C VAL A 309 3.42 -9.95 10.86
N ALA A 310 2.08 -9.98 10.86
CA ALA A 310 1.30 -11.22 10.80
C ALA A 310 0.35 -11.22 9.59
N ILE A 311 0.33 -12.33 8.83
CA ILE A 311 -0.56 -12.50 7.68
C ILE A 311 -1.83 -13.23 8.11
N THR A 312 -2.97 -12.65 7.76
CA THR A 312 -4.29 -13.20 7.97
C THR A 312 -4.97 -13.45 6.63
N ARG A 313 -5.47 -14.67 6.39
CA ARG A 313 -6.23 -15.04 5.18
C ARG A 313 -7.69 -15.31 5.56
N ILE A 314 -8.63 -14.67 4.88
CA ILE A 314 -10.07 -14.78 5.12
C ILE A 314 -10.76 -15.21 3.84
N GLY A 315 -11.55 -16.29 3.90
CA GLY A 315 -12.25 -16.84 2.73
C GLY A 315 -11.43 -17.90 1.97
N GLU A 316 -12.12 -18.73 1.19
CA GLU A 316 -11.53 -19.89 0.52
C GLU A 316 -10.41 -19.50 -0.46
N LYS A 317 -10.67 -18.52 -1.33
CA LYS A 317 -9.69 -18.03 -2.31
C LYS A 317 -8.41 -17.51 -1.65
N ALA A 318 -8.54 -16.70 -0.60
CA ALA A 318 -7.39 -16.17 0.13
C ALA A 318 -6.59 -17.29 0.81
N ASN A 319 -7.27 -18.30 1.37
CA ASN A 319 -6.61 -19.46 1.98
C ASN A 319 -5.85 -20.34 0.97
N GLN A 320 -6.30 -20.38 -0.28
CA GLN A 320 -5.61 -21.07 -1.37
C GLN A 320 -4.38 -20.31 -1.87
N PHE A 321 -4.25 -19.01 -1.54
CA PHE A 321 -3.07 -18.20 -1.86
C PHE A 321 -1.89 -18.56 -0.94
N ASN A 322 -1.27 -19.70 -1.23
CA ASN A 322 -0.05 -20.17 -0.57
C ASN A 322 1.17 -19.84 -1.44
N VAL A 323 2.16 -19.20 -0.83
CA VAL A 323 3.37 -18.73 -1.51
C VAL A 323 4.55 -19.60 -1.09
N THR A 324 5.27 -20.11 -2.08
CA THR A 324 6.62 -20.70 -1.93
C THR A 324 7.63 -19.89 -2.73
N ASP A 325 8.93 -20.00 -2.43
CA ASP A 325 9.98 -19.38 -3.24
C ASP A 325 9.83 -19.75 -4.72
N GLU A 326 9.67 -21.03 -5.05
CA GLU A 326 9.48 -21.51 -6.43
C GLU A 326 8.27 -20.88 -7.12
N SER A 327 7.11 -20.84 -6.44
CA SER A 327 5.90 -20.23 -7.01
C SER A 327 6.10 -18.75 -7.32
N PHE A 328 6.82 -18.03 -6.45
CA PHE A 328 7.14 -16.62 -6.64
C PHE A 328 8.13 -16.43 -7.80
N ARG A 329 9.22 -17.21 -7.86
CA ARG A 329 10.19 -17.12 -8.97
C ARG A 329 9.52 -17.35 -10.32
N LYS A 330 8.61 -18.33 -10.41
CA LYS A 330 7.82 -18.58 -11.61
C LYS A 330 7.01 -17.35 -12.04
N MET A 331 6.30 -16.69 -11.11
CA MET A 331 5.56 -15.46 -11.41
C MET A 331 6.49 -14.35 -11.91
N VAL A 332 7.68 -14.21 -11.30
CA VAL A 332 8.69 -13.22 -11.71
C VAL A 332 9.19 -13.48 -13.13
N ASP A 333 9.49 -14.74 -13.47
CA ASP A 333 9.98 -15.11 -14.80
C ASP A 333 8.93 -14.87 -15.88
N GLU A 334 7.66 -15.22 -15.61
CA GLU A 334 6.53 -14.93 -16.49
C GLU A 334 6.33 -13.41 -16.69
N ALA A 335 6.42 -12.63 -15.61
CA ALA A 335 6.31 -11.18 -15.67
C ALA A 335 7.47 -10.55 -16.47
N LYS A 336 8.71 -11.04 -16.28
CA LYS A 336 9.89 -10.56 -17.03
C LYS A 336 9.76 -10.87 -18.52
N ALA A 337 9.27 -12.06 -18.87
CA ALA A 337 9.00 -12.43 -20.26
C ALA A 337 7.95 -11.50 -20.90
N LYS A 338 6.90 -11.14 -20.16
CA LYS A 338 5.88 -10.19 -20.61
C LYS A 338 6.46 -8.79 -20.84
N VAL A 339 7.23 -8.26 -19.89
CA VAL A 339 7.90 -6.95 -20.03
C VAL A 339 8.78 -6.93 -21.29
N LYS A 340 9.62 -7.94 -21.49
CA LYS A 340 10.48 -8.04 -22.68
C LYS A 340 9.70 -8.04 -23.98
N SER A 341 8.56 -8.73 -24.02
CA SER A 341 7.65 -8.74 -25.18
C SER A 341 7.02 -7.37 -25.45
N GLU A 342 6.59 -6.67 -24.40
CA GLU A 342 6.02 -5.32 -24.50
C GLU A 342 7.05 -4.28 -24.94
N GLU A 343 8.29 -4.38 -24.46
CA GLU A 343 9.42 -3.55 -24.89
C GLU A 343 9.74 -3.75 -26.37
N ALA A 344 9.78 -5.00 -26.85
CA ALA A 344 9.99 -5.29 -28.27
C ALA A 344 8.86 -4.71 -29.14
N LYS A 345 7.62 -4.82 -28.69
CA LYS A 345 6.45 -4.21 -29.35
C LYS A 345 6.55 -2.68 -29.35
N ARG A 346 6.95 -2.06 -28.24
CA ARG A 346 7.18 -0.61 -28.14
C ARG A 346 8.23 -0.17 -29.14
N ALA A 347 9.39 -0.82 -29.17
CA ALA A 347 10.48 -0.48 -30.09
C ALA A 347 10.02 -0.50 -31.56
N LYS A 348 9.27 -1.54 -31.96
CA LYS A 348 8.68 -1.62 -33.32
C LYS A 348 7.72 -0.46 -33.60
N ASN A 349 6.89 -0.09 -32.63
CA ASN A 349 5.95 1.02 -32.78
C ASN A 349 6.68 2.37 -32.86
N GLU A 350 7.74 2.57 -32.05
CA GLU A 350 8.58 3.77 -32.11
C GLU A 350 9.26 3.90 -33.47
N GLU A 351 9.79 2.81 -34.02
CA GLU A 351 10.40 2.83 -35.35
C GLU A 351 9.39 3.21 -36.44
N ALA A 352 8.17 2.67 -36.39
CA ALA A 352 7.11 3.03 -37.31
C ALA A 352 6.70 4.52 -37.18
N ALA A 353 6.60 5.03 -35.94
CA ALA A 353 6.29 6.43 -35.66
C ALA A 353 7.41 7.36 -36.16
N ILE A 354 8.68 7.00 -35.93
CA ILE A 354 9.85 7.74 -36.41
C ILE A 354 9.81 7.88 -37.93
N ARG A 355 9.60 6.78 -38.67
CA ARG A 355 9.53 6.80 -40.14
C ARG A 355 8.41 7.69 -40.67
N LYS A 356 7.29 7.77 -39.95
CA LYS A 356 6.14 8.63 -40.30
C LYS A 356 6.41 10.11 -40.01
N ILE A 357 7.05 10.41 -38.88
CA ILE A 357 7.24 11.80 -38.41
C ILE A 357 8.47 12.45 -39.05
N LEU A 358 9.55 11.69 -39.24
CA LEU A 358 10.82 12.15 -39.82
C LEU A 358 11.28 11.19 -40.94
N PRO A 359 10.67 11.23 -42.13
CA PRO A 359 11.00 10.30 -43.22
C PRO A 359 12.43 10.49 -43.75
N LYS A 360 13.02 11.68 -43.59
CA LYS A 360 14.39 12.03 -44.04
C LYS A 360 15.33 12.27 -42.86
N ALA A 361 15.08 11.62 -41.72
CA ALA A 361 15.84 11.84 -40.50
C ALA A 361 17.35 11.62 -40.67
N LYS A 362 18.15 12.62 -40.29
CA LYS A 362 19.56 12.42 -39.94
C LYS A 362 19.62 11.77 -38.56
N THR A 363 20.58 10.88 -38.33
CA THR A 363 20.80 10.22 -37.02
C THR A 363 22.18 10.61 -36.49
N THR A 364 22.24 11.05 -35.24
CA THR A 364 23.51 11.36 -34.56
C THR A 364 24.16 10.09 -34.02
N LYS A 365 25.42 10.20 -33.54
CA LYS A 365 26.14 9.07 -32.94
C LYS A 365 25.46 8.52 -31.68
N SER A 366 24.77 9.38 -30.92
CA SER A 366 24.03 8.98 -29.71
C SER A 366 22.68 8.34 -30.02
N GLY A 367 22.18 8.47 -31.27
CA GLY A 367 20.90 7.93 -31.69
C GLY A 367 19.76 8.95 -31.74
N VAL A 368 20.02 10.24 -31.47
CA VAL A 368 19.05 11.32 -31.71
C VAL A 368 18.76 11.40 -33.21
N LYS A 369 17.48 11.52 -33.57
CA LYS A 369 17.03 11.64 -34.96
C LYS A 369 16.47 13.03 -35.20
N TYR A 370 16.84 13.68 -36.30
CA TYR A 370 16.38 15.04 -36.56
C TYR A 370 16.24 15.37 -38.05
N GLU A 371 15.45 16.39 -38.33
CA GLU A 371 15.31 17.02 -39.63
C GLU A 371 15.40 18.54 -39.46
N VAL A 372 16.17 19.19 -40.32
CA VAL A 372 16.30 20.66 -40.33
C VAL A 372 15.12 21.22 -41.12
N ILE A 373 14.25 21.97 -40.44
CA ILE A 373 13.08 22.63 -41.05
C ILE A 373 13.51 23.97 -41.68
N LYS A 374 14.39 24.69 -40.99
CA LYS A 374 14.94 25.97 -41.44
C LYS A 374 16.41 26.03 -41.08
N GLU A 375 17.26 26.22 -42.08
CA GLU A 375 18.70 26.39 -41.90
C GLU A 375 18.99 27.70 -41.15
N GLY A 376 19.92 27.63 -40.19
CA GLY A 376 20.41 28.79 -39.46
C GLY A 376 21.61 29.44 -40.13
N ALA A 377 21.98 30.62 -39.66
CA ALA A 377 23.13 31.38 -40.13
C ALA A 377 24.22 31.48 -39.06
N GLY A 378 25.47 31.66 -39.51
CA GLY A 378 26.63 31.81 -38.65
C GLY A 378 27.29 30.49 -38.22
N ASP A 379 28.19 30.63 -37.24
CA ASP A 379 28.95 29.52 -36.68
C ASP A 379 28.14 28.74 -35.64
N LYS A 380 28.58 27.51 -35.36
CA LYS A 380 28.03 26.71 -34.26
C LYS A 380 28.38 27.36 -32.92
N PRO A 381 27.49 27.27 -31.91
CA PRO A 381 27.77 27.81 -30.59
C PRO A 381 28.93 27.06 -29.94
N LYS A 382 29.77 27.79 -29.21
CA LYS A 382 30.85 27.23 -28.38
C LYS A 382 30.36 27.03 -26.95
N THR A 383 31.05 26.20 -26.16
CA THR A 383 30.80 26.10 -24.71
C THR A 383 30.78 27.49 -24.06
N GLY A 384 29.76 27.78 -23.27
CA GLY A 384 29.52 29.09 -22.66
C GLY A 384 28.68 30.07 -23.49
N SER A 385 28.40 29.79 -24.76
CA SER A 385 27.49 30.63 -25.58
C SER A 385 26.07 30.57 -25.00
N VAL A 386 25.34 31.69 -25.11
CA VAL A 386 23.96 31.79 -24.61
C VAL A 386 22.99 31.80 -25.78
N LEU A 387 22.15 30.77 -25.85
CA LEU A 387 21.14 30.62 -26.89
C LEU A 387 19.79 31.08 -26.36
N LYS A 388 19.07 31.88 -27.14
CA LYS A 388 17.65 32.15 -26.89
C LYS A 388 16.83 31.07 -27.60
N VAL A 389 16.21 30.18 -26.83
CA VAL A 389 15.58 28.95 -27.34
C VAL A 389 14.08 28.95 -27.05
N ILE A 390 13.31 28.35 -27.94
CA ILE A 390 11.89 28.03 -27.75
C ILE A 390 11.60 26.64 -28.31
N TYR A 391 10.76 25.86 -27.64
CA TYR A 391 10.33 24.56 -28.19
C TYR A 391 8.92 24.18 -27.76
N LYS A 392 8.29 23.36 -28.60
CA LYS A 392 7.13 22.53 -28.23
C LYS A 392 7.50 21.06 -28.44
N GLY A 393 6.88 20.18 -27.68
CA GLY A 393 7.12 18.75 -27.78
C GLY A 393 5.90 17.90 -27.52
N ASN A 394 6.01 16.61 -27.82
CA ASN A 394 5.00 15.60 -27.59
C ASN A 394 5.68 14.26 -27.27
N ALA A 395 5.00 13.34 -26.60
CA ALA A 395 5.44 11.95 -26.53
C ALA A 395 5.37 11.30 -27.91
N LEU A 396 6.32 10.44 -28.24
CA LEU A 396 6.42 9.84 -29.58
C LEU A 396 5.23 8.93 -29.91
N LEU A 397 4.73 8.17 -28.93
CA LEU A 397 3.72 7.13 -29.12
C LEU A 397 2.34 7.48 -28.55
N LYS A 398 2.22 8.59 -27.85
CA LYS A 398 0.98 9.01 -27.16
C LYS A 398 0.78 10.49 -27.38
N ASP A 399 -0.47 10.94 -27.41
CA ASP A 399 -0.76 12.36 -27.42
C ASP A 399 -0.58 12.93 -26.00
N PHE A 400 0.56 13.56 -25.80
CA PHE A 400 1.03 14.15 -24.56
C PHE A 400 1.86 15.41 -24.86
N PRO A 401 1.20 16.52 -25.23
CA PRO A 401 1.89 17.76 -25.60
C PRO A 401 2.50 18.46 -24.39
N PHE A 402 3.62 19.15 -24.61
CA PHE A 402 4.28 20.01 -23.63
C PHE A 402 5.07 21.12 -24.33
N VAL A 403 5.46 22.15 -23.58
CA VAL A 403 6.14 23.34 -24.08
C VAL A 403 7.27 23.79 -23.15
N SER A 404 8.19 24.63 -23.66
CA SER A 404 9.25 25.24 -22.87
C SER A 404 8.74 26.33 -21.93
N THR A 405 9.38 26.45 -20.76
CA THR A 405 9.15 27.50 -19.75
C THR A 405 10.27 28.54 -19.76
N GLN A 406 9.97 29.77 -19.33
CA GLN A 406 10.94 30.87 -19.30
C GLN A 406 12.08 30.68 -18.27
N GLU A 407 11.79 30.08 -17.10
CA GLU A 407 12.72 30.01 -15.96
C GLU A 407 13.98 29.20 -16.31
N ASP A 408 13.81 27.99 -16.83
CA ASP A 408 14.90 27.03 -17.03
C ASP A 408 14.73 26.16 -18.29
N GLY A 409 13.73 26.46 -19.13
CA GLY A 409 13.45 25.70 -20.34
C GLY A 409 12.94 24.29 -20.08
N LYS A 410 12.51 23.96 -18.85
CA LYS A 410 11.94 22.64 -18.55
C LYS A 410 10.55 22.49 -19.17
N PRO A 411 10.16 21.26 -19.54
CA PRO A 411 8.89 21.02 -20.19
C PRO A 411 7.73 21.17 -19.20
N THR A 412 6.60 21.68 -19.69
CA THR A 412 5.35 21.77 -18.94
C THR A 412 4.14 21.63 -19.86
N ASN A 413 3.00 21.24 -19.31
CA ASN A 413 1.69 21.36 -19.97
C ASN A 413 0.75 22.33 -19.23
N TYR A 414 1.30 23.14 -18.31
CA TYR A 414 0.51 24.11 -17.53
C TYR A 414 0.19 25.40 -18.27
N ILE A 415 0.86 25.63 -19.39
CA ILE A 415 0.72 26.77 -20.30
C ILE A 415 0.58 26.22 -21.72
N ASP A 416 -0.20 26.92 -22.55
CA ASP A 416 -0.52 26.45 -23.91
C ASP A 416 0.51 26.87 -24.95
N GLN A 417 1.21 27.98 -24.69
CA GLN A 417 2.19 28.55 -25.61
C GLN A 417 3.60 28.38 -25.07
N PRO A 418 4.58 28.04 -25.91
CA PRO A 418 5.96 27.92 -25.49
C PRO A 418 6.55 29.28 -25.16
N GLU A 419 7.33 29.34 -24.09
CA GLU A 419 8.06 30.53 -23.68
C GLU A 419 9.53 30.44 -24.12
N THR A 420 10.13 31.59 -24.41
CA THR A 420 11.56 31.66 -24.71
C THR A 420 12.39 31.63 -23.44
N PHE A 421 13.49 30.89 -23.45
CA PHE A 421 14.43 30.82 -22.33
C PHE A 421 15.88 30.93 -22.82
N ASN A 422 16.78 31.24 -21.89
CA ASN A 422 18.21 31.29 -22.17
C ASN A 422 18.87 29.95 -21.84
N TYR A 423 19.49 29.32 -22.84
CA TYR A 423 20.24 28.09 -22.70
C TYR A 423 21.73 28.37 -22.81
N THR A 424 22.49 28.07 -21.76
CA THR A 424 23.95 28.23 -21.79
C THR A 424 24.61 26.89 -22.11
N VAL A 425 25.34 26.81 -23.22
CA VAL A 425 25.95 25.56 -23.71
C VAL A 425 26.96 25.03 -22.70
N GLY A 426 26.75 23.80 -22.26
CA GLY A 426 27.58 23.12 -21.26
C GLY A 426 27.12 23.30 -19.81
N THR A 427 26.33 24.34 -19.52
CA THR A 427 25.87 24.66 -18.16
C THR A 427 24.40 24.32 -17.96
N THR A 428 23.51 24.82 -18.82
CA THR A 428 22.08 24.51 -18.75
C THR A 428 21.85 23.06 -19.15
N LYS A 429 21.00 22.35 -18.40
CA LYS A 429 20.65 20.95 -18.67
C LYS A 429 19.15 20.80 -18.77
N ILE A 430 18.65 20.31 -19.89
CA ILE A 430 17.23 19.93 -20.03
C ILE A 430 17.12 18.41 -20.00
N ASN A 431 17.65 17.77 -21.05
CA ASN A 431 17.92 16.35 -21.15
C ASN A 431 19.06 16.16 -22.17
N SER A 432 19.76 15.03 -22.08
CA SER A 432 21.00 14.84 -22.85
C SER A 432 20.81 14.94 -24.38
N GLY A 433 19.70 14.46 -24.93
CA GLY A 433 19.46 14.53 -26.38
C GLY A 433 19.13 15.94 -26.86
N LEU A 434 18.43 16.74 -26.04
CA LEU A 434 18.09 18.11 -26.39
C LEU A 434 19.31 19.02 -26.24
N ASP A 435 20.09 18.80 -25.18
CA ASP A 435 21.36 19.47 -24.94
C ASP A 435 22.36 19.25 -26.10
N GLU A 436 22.42 18.03 -26.64
CA GLU A 436 23.20 17.69 -27.83
C GLU A 436 22.75 18.50 -29.06
N MET A 437 21.44 18.60 -29.29
CA MET A 437 20.91 19.34 -30.44
C MET A 437 21.16 20.84 -30.33
N LEU A 438 20.91 21.42 -29.16
CA LEU A 438 21.13 22.86 -28.94
C LEU A 438 22.60 23.24 -29.08
N SER A 439 23.52 22.35 -28.72
CA SER A 439 24.96 22.56 -28.91
C SER A 439 25.40 22.53 -30.38
N ASP A 440 24.56 22.01 -31.28
CA ASP A 440 24.84 21.89 -32.72
C ASP A 440 24.04 22.88 -33.58
N MET A 441 22.99 23.50 -33.04
CA MET A 441 22.10 24.41 -33.76
C MET A 441 22.63 25.85 -33.82
N LYS A 442 22.49 26.45 -35.00
CA LYS A 442 22.89 27.84 -35.29
C LYS A 442 21.79 28.84 -34.99
N SER A 443 22.13 30.13 -35.05
CA SER A 443 21.15 31.21 -34.92
C SER A 443 20.10 31.16 -36.03
N ALA A 444 18.84 31.41 -35.66
CA ALA A 444 17.65 31.33 -36.52
C ALA A 444 17.33 29.94 -37.10
N GLU A 445 17.96 28.88 -36.57
CA GLU A 445 17.74 27.50 -37.02
C GLU A 445 16.50 26.87 -36.37
N LYS A 446 15.77 26.07 -37.14
CA LYS A 446 14.62 25.29 -36.67
C LYS A 446 14.78 23.82 -37.01
N ARG A 447 14.60 22.95 -36.01
CA ARG A 447 14.67 21.49 -36.18
C ARG A 447 13.44 20.79 -35.63
N LYS A 448 13.10 19.67 -36.26
CA LYS A 448 12.25 18.65 -35.64
C LYS A 448 13.14 17.50 -35.20
N VAL A 449 13.00 17.08 -33.94
CA VAL A 449 13.93 16.15 -33.29
C VAL A 449 13.13 15.05 -32.59
N ILE A 450 13.56 13.81 -32.72
CA ILE A 450 13.11 12.68 -31.92
C ILE A 450 14.27 12.24 -31.02
N ILE A 451 14.02 12.29 -29.72
CA ILE A 451 14.95 11.91 -28.68
C ILE A 451 14.48 10.57 -28.10
N PRO A 452 15.26 9.48 -28.22
CA PRO A 452 14.90 8.21 -27.61
C PRO A 452 14.86 8.34 -26.09
N PHE A 453 14.03 7.53 -25.42
CA PHE A 453 13.79 7.68 -23.98
C PHE A 453 15.08 7.72 -23.15
N ALA A 454 16.10 6.93 -23.51
CA ALA A 454 17.38 6.85 -22.81
C ALA A 454 18.14 8.18 -22.79
N LEU A 455 17.96 9.02 -23.81
CA LEU A 455 18.56 10.35 -23.92
C LEU A 455 17.60 11.48 -23.48
N ALA A 456 16.31 11.16 -23.33
CA ALA A 456 15.31 12.04 -22.75
C ALA A 456 15.41 11.97 -21.21
N TYR A 457 14.38 11.43 -20.55
CA TYR A 457 14.34 11.33 -19.08
C TYR A 457 14.53 9.90 -18.55
N GLY A 458 14.93 8.98 -19.43
CA GLY A 458 15.37 7.63 -19.09
C GLY A 458 14.33 6.81 -18.32
N ASN A 459 14.83 6.03 -17.36
CA ASN A 459 14.02 5.14 -16.54
C ASN A 459 13.31 5.86 -15.40
N ASN A 460 13.72 7.10 -15.08
CA ASN A 460 13.12 7.85 -13.98
C ASN A 460 11.97 8.74 -14.44
N GLY A 461 11.94 9.13 -15.72
CA GLY A 461 10.98 10.12 -16.20
C GLY A 461 11.29 11.53 -15.68
N PHE A 462 10.42 12.48 -15.96
CA PHE A 462 10.51 13.86 -15.50
C PHE A 462 9.33 14.21 -14.63
N TYR A 463 9.59 14.85 -13.49
CA TYR A 463 8.58 15.33 -12.57
C TYR A 463 8.74 16.84 -12.38
N ALA A 464 7.83 17.63 -12.93
CA ALA A 464 7.86 19.09 -12.78
C ALA A 464 7.70 19.53 -11.32
N LYS A 465 8.00 20.81 -11.03
CA LYS A 465 7.62 21.45 -9.76
C LYS A 465 6.09 21.37 -9.60
N MET A 466 5.63 21.20 -8.36
CA MET A 466 4.19 21.21 -8.05
C MET A 466 3.63 22.61 -8.28
N VAL A 467 2.46 22.68 -8.90
CA VAL A 467 1.66 23.91 -9.04
C VAL A 467 0.36 23.69 -8.29
N GLU A 468 0.04 24.59 -7.36
CA GLU A 468 -1.16 24.49 -6.53
C GLU A 468 -2.43 24.41 -7.40
N GLY A 469 -3.35 23.52 -7.03
CA GLY A 469 -4.59 23.27 -7.77
C GLY A 469 -4.43 22.52 -9.11
N LYS A 470 -3.22 22.19 -9.55
CA LYS A 470 -2.97 21.42 -10.79
C LYS A 470 -2.39 20.03 -10.50
N LYS A 471 -2.78 19.03 -11.30
CA LYS A 471 -2.12 17.72 -11.28
C LYS A 471 -0.65 17.89 -11.69
N ARG A 472 0.27 17.20 -11.01
CA ARG A 472 1.71 17.28 -11.31
C ARG A 472 1.98 16.88 -12.77
N PHE A 473 2.70 17.70 -13.52
CA PHE A 473 3.12 17.39 -14.89
C PHE A 473 4.27 16.38 -14.83
N ILE A 474 4.09 15.26 -15.52
CA ILE A 474 5.03 14.16 -15.53
C ILE A 474 5.21 13.67 -16.95
N ILE A 475 6.47 13.57 -17.38
CA ILE A 475 6.82 12.73 -18.53
C ILE A 475 7.17 11.36 -17.98
N PRO A 476 6.39 10.31 -18.28
CA PRO A 476 6.63 9.00 -17.71
C PRO A 476 8.02 8.43 -18.09
N PRO A 477 8.59 7.55 -17.26
CA PRO A 477 9.68 6.67 -17.66
C PRO A 477 9.49 6.04 -19.04
N PHE A 478 10.60 5.76 -19.71
CA PHE A 478 10.63 5.15 -21.04
C PHE A 478 9.84 5.88 -22.13
N THR A 479 9.63 7.19 -21.97
CA THR A 479 8.96 8.01 -22.97
C THR A 479 9.99 8.63 -23.91
N SER A 480 10.01 8.17 -25.16
CA SER A 480 10.69 8.88 -26.26
C SER A 480 9.90 10.13 -26.63
N LEU A 481 10.60 11.21 -26.97
CA LEU A 481 10.01 12.54 -27.14
C LEU A 481 10.27 13.10 -28.53
N VAL A 482 9.28 13.79 -29.07
CA VAL A 482 9.37 14.57 -30.31
C VAL A 482 9.39 16.03 -29.93
N TYR A 483 10.31 16.81 -30.50
CA TYR A 483 10.43 18.25 -30.30
C TYR A 483 10.39 18.98 -31.64
N GLU A 484 9.79 20.16 -31.63
CA GLU A 484 10.02 21.21 -32.63
C GLU A 484 10.71 22.37 -31.92
N ILE A 485 11.99 22.58 -32.22
CA ILE A 485 12.91 23.46 -31.50
C ILE A 485 13.35 24.57 -32.44
N GLU A 486 13.47 25.78 -31.91
CA GLU A 486 13.98 26.93 -32.64
C GLU A 486 14.99 27.70 -31.77
N VAL A 487 16.17 27.94 -32.33
CA VAL A 487 17.18 28.82 -31.73
C VAL A 487 17.00 30.18 -32.38
N LEU A 488 16.47 31.14 -31.62
CA LEU A 488 16.17 32.47 -32.13
C LEU A 488 17.44 33.30 -32.33
N GLU A 489 18.36 33.20 -31.38
CA GLU A 489 19.59 33.99 -31.32
C GLU A 489 20.69 33.22 -30.59
N VAL A 490 21.94 33.37 -31.02
CA VAL A 490 23.15 32.92 -30.31
C VAL A 490 23.92 34.16 -29.88
N LYS A 491 24.17 34.32 -28.58
CA LYS A 491 24.91 35.43 -27.98
C LYS A 491 26.27 34.99 -27.44
#